data_AF-A0A1L5FEJ1-F1
#
_entry.id   AF-A0A1L5FEJ1-F1
#
_cell.length_a   1.000
_cell.length_b   1.000
_cell.length_c   1.000
_cell.angle_alpha   90.00
_cell.angle_beta   90.00
_cell.angle_gamma   90.00
#
_symmetry.space_group_name_H-M   'P 1'
#
loop_
_entity.id
_entity.type
_entity.pdbx_description
1 polymer ?
#
loop_
_entity_poly.entity_id
_entity_poly.type
_entity_poly.pdbx_seq_one_letter_code
_entity_poly.pdbx_strand_id
1 'polypeptide(L)'
;MAVTEDFYYVEGNTSVKNLVKTLVKEITQNAGIYKWDLVVPASIDDIGSNGTPKTINLITDGSTTSVVPTTIEVPQQNDTCILKTSTSYGKTFYVKIERTSRELTKAENAIIQTFVSEHKYYNGAVYVDRTDAQVLELLYGKNSTNGFTNQYEEYVAALSAPQALNNIRFQICDSLNSGGTDINIDSKIQKEYNFRLAWYRNLPSTIKDWLPVQYWISMTKDAINLILRGDPSADVAPYKNYLASYAYIGGLKPVEDSAFTDDIYNFGITTSSDIEPNYSNLYGERTATGVTDVCMIANKIGMPYQPHYPAFYATNPFMDKCNVEGSRWDHKKHQFSDITVVHPVDMERGKMINVLVGDASSIFDGDKLIYMKDTDSEENYKKFKITAPFNFLNNSANINYCIAIRCYKTSE
;
A
#
# COMPACT_ATOMS: atom_id res chain seq x y z
N MET A 1 -34.71 -7.22 11.42
CA MET A 1 -34.22 -7.94 10.23
C MET A 1 -32.77 -7.54 10.08
N ALA A 2 -31.82 -8.47 10.25
CA ALA A 2 -30.44 -8.19 9.91
C ALA A 2 -30.39 -7.92 8.41
N VAL A 3 -29.96 -6.73 8.00
CA VAL A 3 -29.74 -6.43 6.59
C VAL A 3 -28.56 -7.30 6.17
N THR A 4 -28.81 -8.28 5.31
CA THR A 4 -27.73 -9.01 4.63
C THR A 4 -26.99 -7.99 3.80
N GLU A 5 -25.82 -7.55 4.26
CA GLU A 5 -24.98 -6.63 3.50
C GLU A 5 -24.32 -7.47 2.39
N ASP A 6 -24.89 -7.40 1.19
CA ASP A 6 -24.38 -8.17 0.06
C ASP A 6 -22.97 -7.65 -0.33
N PHE A 7 -22.07 -8.58 -0.69
CA PHE A 7 -20.67 -8.29 -0.94
C PHE A 7 -20.08 -9.22 -2.00
N TYR A 8 -18.97 -8.80 -2.60
CA TYR A 8 -18.14 -9.63 -3.47
C TYR A 8 -16.91 -10.13 -2.70
N TYR A 9 -16.64 -11.43 -2.81
CA TYR A 9 -15.44 -12.05 -2.29
C TYR A 9 -14.73 -12.90 -3.34
N VAL A 10 -13.40 -12.78 -3.40
CA VAL A 10 -12.54 -13.61 -4.24
C VAL A 10 -11.21 -13.87 -3.54
N GLU A 11 -10.67 -15.06 -3.78
CA GLU A 11 -9.32 -15.43 -3.41
C GLU A 11 -8.59 -16.03 -4.60
N GLY A 12 -7.31 -15.69 -4.76
CA GLY A 12 -6.56 -16.10 -5.93
C GLY A 12 -5.05 -15.92 -5.76
N ASN A 13 -4.33 -16.20 -6.84
CA ASN A 13 -2.91 -15.92 -6.96
C ASN A 13 -2.62 -15.28 -8.33
N THR A 14 -1.57 -14.50 -8.39
CA THR A 14 -1.09 -13.85 -9.61
C THR A 14 0.41 -13.63 -9.51
N SER A 15 1.08 -13.33 -10.61
CA SER A 15 2.49 -12.91 -10.56
C SER A 15 2.59 -11.44 -10.17
N VAL A 16 3.73 -11.05 -9.57
CA VAL A 16 4.04 -9.63 -9.30
C VAL A 16 3.81 -8.78 -10.54
N LYS A 17 4.27 -9.22 -11.71
CA LYS A 17 4.09 -8.54 -13.01
C LYS A 17 2.63 -8.17 -13.31
N ASN A 18 1.70 -9.08 -13.01
CA ASN A 18 0.29 -8.93 -13.35
C ASN A 18 -0.57 -8.45 -12.18
N LEU A 19 0.02 -8.21 -11.01
CA LEU A 19 -0.71 -7.93 -9.77
C LEU A 19 -1.69 -6.76 -9.92
N VAL A 20 -1.23 -5.60 -10.40
CA VAL A 20 -2.10 -4.42 -10.55
C VAL A 20 -3.24 -4.71 -11.53
N LYS A 21 -2.94 -5.30 -12.69
CA LYS A 21 -3.96 -5.69 -13.68
C LYS A 21 -4.99 -6.67 -13.09
N THR A 22 -4.54 -7.67 -12.32
CA THR A 22 -5.43 -8.63 -11.65
C THR A 22 -6.33 -7.93 -10.64
N LEU A 23 -5.78 -7.12 -9.73
CA LEU A 23 -6.58 -6.40 -8.72
C LEU A 23 -7.63 -5.50 -9.37
N VAL A 24 -7.25 -4.75 -10.41
CA VAL A 24 -8.19 -3.91 -11.16
C VAL A 24 -9.27 -4.73 -11.84
N LYS A 25 -8.93 -5.90 -12.39
CA LYS A 25 -9.93 -6.80 -13.00
C LYS A 25 -10.96 -7.27 -11.98
N GLU A 26 -10.49 -7.69 -10.80
CA GLU A 26 -11.40 -8.12 -9.73
C GLU A 26 -12.34 -6.99 -9.31
N ILE A 27 -11.80 -5.79 -9.11
CA ILE A 27 -12.55 -4.64 -8.61
C ILE A 27 -13.52 -4.05 -9.65
N THR A 28 -13.14 -4.03 -10.93
CA THR A 28 -13.87 -3.26 -11.96
C THR A 28 -14.74 -4.12 -12.89
N GLN A 29 -14.42 -5.42 -13.02
CA GLN A 29 -15.12 -6.32 -13.93
C GLN A 29 -15.83 -7.45 -13.18
N ASN A 30 -15.14 -8.13 -12.25
CA ASN A 30 -15.66 -9.34 -11.63
C ASN A 30 -16.59 -9.06 -10.43
N ALA A 31 -16.45 -7.90 -9.78
CA ALA A 31 -17.24 -7.49 -8.61
C ALA A 31 -18.73 -7.22 -8.90
N GLY A 32 -19.22 -7.43 -10.13
CA GLY A 32 -20.64 -7.34 -10.47
C GLY A 32 -21.24 -5.96 -10.16
N ILE A 33 -22.21 -5.92 -9.25
CA ILE A 33 -22.90 -4.67 -8.86
C ILE A 33 -22.09 -3.81 -7.85
N TYR A 34 -21.05 -4.38 -7.24
CA TYR A 34 -20.18 -3.67 -6.28
C TYR A 34 -18.99 -3.00 -6.95
N LYS A 35 -18.85 -3.17 -8.27
CA LYS A 35 -17.69 -2.72 -9.03
C LYS A 35 -17.43 -1.22 -8.86
N TRP A 36 -16.15 -0.88 -8.86
CA TRP A 36 -15.71 0.50 -9.05
C TRP A 36 -15.35 0.70 -10.52
N ASP A 37 -15.33 1.95 -10.98
CA ASP A 37 -15.08 2.29 -12.37
C ASP A 37 -13.58 2.55 -12.60
N LEU A 38 -13.00 1.95 -13.63
CA LEU A 38 -11.66 2.32 -14.10
C LEU A 38 -11.73 3.67 -14.83
N VAL A 39 -10.94 4.64 -14.40
CA VAL A 39 -10.84 5.97 -15.04
C VAL A 39 -9.56 6.10 -15.84
N VAL A 40 -8.44 5.68 -15.25
CA VAL A 40 -7.12 5.73 -15.87
C VAL A 40 -6.45 4.37 -15.65
N PRO A 41 -5.84 3.76 -16.68
CA PRO A 41 -5.96 4.09 -18.10
C PRO A 41 -7.37 3.82 -18.64
N ALA A 42 -7.63 4.20 -19.90
CA ALA A 42 -8.94 4.01 -20.53
C ALA A 42 -9.31 2.53 -20.73
N SER A 43 -8.31 1.65 -20.85
CA SER A 43 -8.50 0.21 -20.97
C SER A 43 -7.69 -0.54 -19.91
N ILE A 44 -8.29 -1.58 -19.33
CA ILE A 44 -7.58 -2.51 -18.43
C ILE A 44 -6.39 -3.19 -19.12
N ASP A 45 -6.41 -3.29 -20.45
CA ASP A 45 -5.33 -3.92 -21.20
C ASP A 45 -4.07 -3.07 -21.28
N ASP A 46 -4.20 -1.76 -21.05
CA ASP A 46 -3.06 -0.86 -20.94
C ASP A 46 -2.31 -1.07 -19.62
N ILE A 47 -2.96 -1.66 -18.61
CA ILE A 47 -2.33 -1.96 -17.32
C ILE A 47 -1.41 -3.19 -17.48
N GLY A 48 -0.18 -3.06 -16.99
CA GLY A 48 0.86 -4.07 -17.11
C GLY A 48 1.47 -4.19 -18.51
N SER A 49 1.04 -3.35 -19.46
CA SER A 49 1.64 -3.26 -20.79
C SER A 49 3.00 -2.55 -20.75
N ASN A 50 3.80 -2.68 -21.81
CA ASN A 50 5.02 -1.90 -21.97
C ASN A 50 4.63 -0.42 -22.17
N GLY A 51 5.01 0.42 -21.21
CA GLY A 51 4.83 1.85 -21.28
C GLY A 51 5.83 2.51 -22.22
N THR A 52 5.64 3.81 -22.46
CA THR A 52 6.63 4.63 -23.15
C THR A 52 7.93 4.63 -22.32
N PRO A 53 9.08 4.29 -22.92
CA PRO A 53 10.35 4.40 -22.23
C PRO A 53 10.55 5.80 -21.65
N LYS A 54 11.08 5.86 -20.43
CA LYS A 54 11.40 7.12 -19.78
C LYS A 54 12.81 7.53 -20.18
N THR A 55 12.91 8.60 -20.94
CA THR A 55 14.19 9.28 -21.18
C THR A 55 14.61 10.02 -19.91
N ILE A 56 15.79 9.71 -19.38
CA ILE A 56 16.42 10.44 -18.30
C ILE A 56 17.62 11.20 -18.88
N ASN A 57 17.60 12.53 -18.75
CA ASN A 57 18.75 13.36 -19.06
C ASN A 57 19.64 13.45 -17.82
N LEU A 58 20.89 13.03 -17.97
CA LEU A 58 21.92 13.06 -16.92
C LEU A 58 22.53 14.46 -16.76
N ILE A 59 22.30 15.36 -17.72
CA ILE A 59 22.77 16.74 -17.71
C ILE A 59 21.59 17.70 -17.57
N THR A 60 21.67 18.55 -16.56
CA THR A 60 20.69 19.59 -16.23
C THR A 60 21.20 21.00 -16.46
N ASP A 61 22.53 21.20 -16.45
CA ASP A 61 23.18 22.51 -16.63
C ASP A 61 23.42 22.92 -18.09
N GLY A 62 23.04 22.07 -19.05
CA GLY A 62 23.20 22.32 -20.49
C GLY A 62 24.62 22.08 -21.04
N SER A 63 25.53 21.54 -20.23
CA SER A 63 26.85 21.10 -20.70
C SER A 63 26.77 19.92 -21.67
N THR A 64 27.85 19.64 -22.39
CA THR A 64 27.89 18.57 -23.39
C THR A 64 29.20 17.79 -23.30
N THR A 65 29.12 16.48 -23.51
CA THR A 65 30.30 15.60 -23.64
C THR A 65 30.04 14.57 -24.73
N SER A 66 31.12 14.08 -25.36
CA SER A 66 31.11 12.94 -26.27
C SER A 66 31.78 11.69 -25.68
N VAL A 67 32.23 11.75 -24.42
CA VAL A 67 32.96 10.67 -23.76
C VAL A 67 32.00 9.60 -23.23
N VAL A 68 30.86 10.04 -22.69
CA VAL A 68 29.82 9.17 -22.14
C VAL A 68 28.44 9.53 -22.68
N PRO A 69 27.50 8.58 -22.76
CA PRO A 69 26.10 8.90 -22.99
C PRO A 69 25.57 9.85 -21.92
N THR A 70 24.77 10.83 -22.31
CA THR A 70 24.18 11.81 -21.39
C THR A 70 22.67 11.64 -21.26
N THR A 71 22.09 10.74 -22.03
CA THR A 71 20.69 10.37 -22.01
C THR A 71 20.57 8.86 -21.91
N ILE A 72 19.70 8.40 -21.01
CA ILE A 72 19.39 6.97 -20.86
C ILE A 72 17.90 6.72 -21.07
N GLU A 73 17.58 5.61 -21.70
CA GLU A 73 16.21 5.14 -21.91
C GLU A 73 15.91 4.03 -20.91
N VAL A 74 14.94 4.26 -20.02
CA VAL A 74 14.54 3.28 -19.01
C VAL A 74 13.20 2.68 -19.44
N PRO A 75 13.13 1.37 -19.72
CA PRO A 75 11.87 0.70 -19.99
C PRO A 75 10.89 0.90 -18.82
N GLN A 76 9.65 1.22 -19.14
CA GLN A 76 8.58 1.33 -18.15
C GLN A 76 7.49 0.30 -18.42
N GLN A 77 6.84 -0.15 -17.35
CA GLN A 77 5.60 -0.91 -17.43
C GLN A 77 4.49 -0.03 -16.88
N ASN A 78 3.34 -0.04 -17.55
CA ASN A 78 2.18 0.76 -17.16
C ASN A 78 1.45 0.13 -15.98
N ASP A 79 1.99 0.27 -14.77
CA ASP A 79 1.36 -0.23 -13.53
C ASP A 79 0.87 0.92 -12.67
N THR A 80 0.01 1.75 -13.27
CA THR A 80 -0.70 2.82 -12.58
C THR A 80 -2.13 2.80 -13.03
N CYS A 81 -3.06 2.86 -12.09
CA CYS A 81 -4.47 3.01 -12.39
C CYS A 81 -5.16 3.94 -11.39
N ILE A 82 -6.25 4.55 -11.82
CA ILE A 82 -7.15 5.32 -10.97
C ILE A 82 -8.53 4.72 -11.10
N LEU A 83 -9.07 4.32 -9.95
CA LEU A 83 -10.41 3.81 -9.79
C LEU A 83 -11.30 4.91 -9.24
N LYS A 84 -12.55 4.92 -9.65
CA LYS A 84 -13.60 5.82 -9.16
C LYS A 84 -14.70 5.01 -8.52
N THR A 85 -15.16 5.44 -7.35
CA THR A 85 -16.37 4.91 -6.74
C THR A 85 -17.34 6.04 -6.42
N SER A 86 -18.63 5.73 -6.47
CA SER A 86 -19.67 6.56 -5.85
C SER A 86 -20.28 5.75 -4.73
N THR A 87 -19.98 6.13 -3.49
CA THR A 87 -20.43 5.41 -2.30
C THR A 87 -21.96 5.50 -2.17
N SER A 88 -22.54 4.60 -1.39
CA SER A 88 -23.95 4.61 -0.98
C SER A 88 -24.33 5.89 -0.23
N TYR A 89 -23.34 6.65 0.27
CA TYR A 89 -23.50 7.98 0.86
C TYR A 89 -23.59 9.13 -0.18
N GLY A 90 -23.51 8.81 -1.47
CA GLY A 90 -23.74 9.79 -2.55
C GLY A 90 -22.54 10.66 -2.89
N LYS A 91 -21.33 10.30 -2.45
CA LYS A 91 -20.08 10.99 -2.82
C LYS A 91 -19.18 10.15 -3.69
N THR A 92 -18.43 10.86 -4.52
CA THR A 92 -17.45 10.27 -5.42
C THR A 92 -16.06 10.38 -4.82
N PHE A 93 -15.31 9.30 -4.87
CA PHE A 93 -13.90 9.26 -4.48
C PHE A 93 -13.08 8.51 -5.52
N TYR A 94 -11.78 8.79 -5.49
CA TYR A 94 -10.80 8.23 -6.39
C TYR A 94 -9.72 7.53 -5.60
N VAL A 95 -9.28 6.37 -6.11
CA VAL A 95 -8.20 5.58 -5.55
C VAL A 95 -7.17 5.33 -6.64
N LYS A 96 -5.97 5.86 -6.43
CA LYS A 96 -4.83 5.60 -7.29
C LYS A 96 -4.06 4.40 -6.75
N ILE A 97 -3.76 3.44 -7.62
CA ILE A 97 -2.88 2.31 -7.34
C ILE A 97 -1.70 2.44 -8.28
N GLU A 98 -0.49 2.46 -7.75
CA GLU A 98 0.73 2.59 -8.55
C GLU A 98 1.84 1.64 -8.06
N ARG A 99 2.61 1.11 -9.02
CA ARG A 99 3.86 0.42 -8.74
C ARG A 99 5.02 1.31 -9.19
N THR A 100 5.60 2.03 -8.24
CA THR A 100 6.71 2.94 -8.49
C THR A 100 8.04 2.19 -8.67
N SER A 101 9.08 2.91 -9.08
CA SER A 101 10.46 2.42 -8.95
C SER A 101 10.74 1.99 -7.52
N ARG A 102 11.56 0.94 -7.36
CA ARG A 102 12.01 0.49 -6.05
C ARG A 102 12.83 1.56 -5.35
N GLU A 103 12.87 1.48 -4.03
CA GLU A 103 13.78 2.29 -3.24
C GLU A 103 15.24 1.97 -3.61
N LEU A 104 16.07 3.01 -3.58
CA LEU A 104 17.50 2.89 -3.81
C LEU A 104 18.18 2.29 -2.59
N THR A 105 19.15 1.42 -2.84
CA THR A 105 20.04 0.90 -1.81
C THR A 105 20.93 2.01 -1.25
N LYS A 106 21.59 1.74 -0.12
CA LYS A 106 22.55 2.68 0.47
C LYS A 106 23.70 3.03 -0.49
N ALA A 107 24.19 2.04 -1.24
CA ALA A 107 25.25 2.22 -2.23
C ALA A 107 24.77 3.11 -3.40
N GLU A 108 23.58 2.85 -3.93
CA GLU A 108 22.98 3.66 -5.00
C GLU A 108 22.73 5.11 -4.57
N ASN A 109 22.29 5.33 -3.33
CA ASN A 109 22.18 6.69 -2.80
C ASN A 109 23.55 7.37 -2.65
N ALA A 110 24.58 6.63 -2.23
CA ALA A 110 25.93 7.17 -2.06
C ALA A 110 26.55 7.61 -3.39
N ILE A 111 26.33 6.88 -4.49
CA ILE A 111 26.84 7.30 -5.81
C ILE A 111 26.12 8.55 -6.32
N ILE A 112 24.81 8.69 -6.06
CA ILE A 112 24.06 9.92 -6.38
C ILE A 112 24.60 11.11 -5.58
N GLN A 113 24.88 10.93 -4.29
CA GLN A 113 25.51 11.95 -3.46
C GLN A 113 26.93 12.29 -3.94
N THR A 114 27.68 11.28 -4.41
CA THR A 114 29.02 11.47 -4.97
C THR A 114 28.96 12.38 -6.20
N PHE A 115 28.02 12.12 -7.14
CA PHE A 115 27.77 12.99 -8.27
C PHE A 115 27.57 14.44 -7.82
N VAL A 116 26.67 14.68 -6.87
CA VAL A 116 26.43 16.05 -6.33
C VAL A 116 27.70 16.66 -5.72
N SER A 117 28.46 15.91 -4.92
CA SER A 117 29.66 16.42 -4.25
C SER A 117 30.81 16.75 -5.20
N GLU A 118 30.93 16.04 -6.33
CA GLU A 118 32.03 16.19 -7.29
C GLU A 118 31.88 17.43 -8.18
N HIS A 119 30.75 18.14 -8.09
CA HIS A 119 30.57 19.44 -8.73
C HIS A 119 31.50 20.50 -8.17
N LYS A 120 32.06 20.31 -6.96
CA LYS A 120 32.98 21.28 -6.35
C LYS A 120 34.26 20.59 -5.91
N TYR A 121 35.41 21.15 -6.29
CA TYR A 121 36.70 20.65 -5.84
C TYR A 121 37.68 21.78 -5.56
N TYR A 122 38.67 21.51 -4.70
CA TYR A 122 39.76 22.44 -4.42
C TYR A 122 40.95 22.15 -5.34
N ASN A 123 41.41 23.14 -6.08
CA ASN A 123 42.51 22.98 -7.05
C ASN A 123 43.90 23.29 -6.47
N GLY A 124 44.02 23.52 -5.16
CA GLY A 124 45.25 23.96 -4.51
C GLY A 124 45.27 25.44 -4.13
N ALA A 125 44.37 26.26 -4.71
CA ALA A 125 44.26 27.69 -4.40
C ALA A 125 42.82 28.15 -4.11
N VAL A 126 41.85 27.63 -4.87
CA VAL A 126 40.43 28.00 -4.75
C VAL A 126 39.52 26.80 -4.98
N TYR A 127 38.28 26.91 -4.52
CA TYR A 127 37.22 26.00 -4.93
C TYR A 127 36.76 26.35 -6.35
N VAL A 128 36.66 25.33 -7.20
CA VAL A 128 36.26 25.43 -8.60
C VAL A 128 35.05 24.53 -8.83
N ASP A 129 34.12 24.99 -9.66
CA ASP A 129 32.94 24.26 -10.07
C ASP A 129 33.21 23.39 -11.31
N ARG A 130 32.61 22.20 -11.34
CA ARG A 130 32.51 21.34 -12.52
C ARG A 130 31.08 21.37 -13.04
N THR A 131 30.95 21.25 -14.35
CA THR A 131 29.67 20.99 -15.03
C THR A 131 29.25 19.53 -14.88
N ASP A 132 27.96 19.25 -15.10
CA ASP A 132 27.43 17.88 -15.08
C ASP A 132 28.25 16.96 -16.01
N ALA A 133 28.54 17.40 -17.23
CA ALA A 133 29.36 16.66 -18.20
C ALA A 133 30.75 16.28 -17.64
N GLN A 134 31.43 17.23 -17.00
CA GLN A 134 32.75 16.99 -16.41
C GLN A 134 32.70 16.03 -15.23
N VAL A 135 31.62 16.07 -14.43
CA VAL A 135 31.43 15.12 -13.33
C VAL A 135 31.15 13.72 -13.88
N LEU A 136 30.32 13.58 -14.92
CA LEU A 136 30.07 12.28 -15.55
C LEU A 136 31.35 11.66 -16.14
N GLU A 137 32.18 12.45 -16.82
CA GLU A 137 33.50 12.01 -17.31
C GLU A 137 34.42 11.58 -16.16
N LEU A 138 34.42 12.32 -15.05
CA LEU A 138 35.19 11.97 -13.86
C LEU A 138 34.74 10.64 -13.27
N LEU A 139 33.42 10.40 -13.16
CA LEU A 139 32.88 9.14 -12.67
C LEU A 139 33.21 7.98 -13.63
N TYR A 140 33.25 8.22 -14.93
CA TYR A 140 33.65 7.22 -15.93
C TYR A 140 35.11 6.80 -15.77
N GLY A 141 35.99 7.73 -15.39
CA GLY A 141 37.40 7.45 -15.10
C GLY A 141 37.67 6.77 -13.76
N LYS A 142 36.67 6.63 -12.87
CA LYS A 142 36.83 6.03 -11.54
C LYS A 142 36.28 4.60 -11.50
N ASN A 143 37.07 3.68 -10.95
CA ASN A 143 36.66 2.29 -10.73
C ASN A 143 35.48 2.23 -9.72
N SER A 144 34.50 1.38 -10.00
CA SER A 144 33.43 1.06 -9.04
C SER A 144 33.87 -0.04 -8.07
N THR A 145 33.33 -0.01 -6.85
CA THR A 145 33.49 -1.07 -5.85
C THR A 145 32.24 -1.97 -5.74
N ASN A 146 31.20 -1.70 -6.53
CA ASN A 146 29.88 -2.33 -6.43
C ASN A 146 29.57 -3.27 -7.62
N GLY A 147 30.61 -3.79 -8.27
CA GLY A 147 30.49 -4.77 -9.36
C GLY A 147 30.23 -4.16 -10.74
N PHE A 148 30.27 -2.84 -10.87
CA PHE A 148 30.26 -2.12 -12.15
C PHE A 148 31.69 -1.90 -12.65
N THR A 149 31.84 -1.57 -13.94
CA THR A 149 33.17 -1.25 -14.51
C THR A 149 33.70 0.06 -13.94
N ASN A 150 32.83 1.07 -13.83
CA ASN A 150 33.16 2.40 -13.36
C ASN A 150 31.99 3.02 -12.58
N GLN A 151 32.27 4.13 -11.90
CA GLN A 151 31.28 4.85 -11.09
C GLN A 151 30.19 5.52 -11.94
N TYR A 152 30.44 5.79 -13.22
CA TYR A 152 29.42 6.29 -14.15
C TYR A 152 28.34 5.23 -14.41
N GLU A 153 28.72 3.98 -14.69
CA GLU A 153 27.76 2.88 -14.85
C GLU A 153 26.93 2.65 -13.58
N GLU A 154 27.57 2.75 -12.42
CA GLU A 154 26.90 2.65 -11.12
C GLU A 154 25.89 3.80 -10.92
N TYR A 155 26.27 5.03 -11.26
CA TYR A 155 25.40 6.20 -11.20
C TYR A 155 24.19 6.05 -12.15
N VAL A 156 24.43 5.61 -13.38
CA VAL A 156 23.38 5.33 -14.37
C VAL A 156 22.43 4.26 -13.84
N ALA A 157 22.95 3.16 -13.30
CA ALA A 157 22.14 2.07 -12.75
C ALA A 157 21.24 2.54 -11.60
N ALA A 158 21.75 3.42 -10.72
CA ALA A 158 20.99 4.01 -9.63
C ALA A 158 19.83 4.88 -10.14
N LEU A 159 20.03 5.66 -11.22
CA LEU A 159 18.97 6.48 -11.81
C LEU A 159 17.96 5.67 -12.62
N SER A 160 18.35 4.51 -13.14
CA SER A 160 17.48 3.59 -13.89
C SER A 160 16.82 2.51 -13.03
N ALA A 161 16.56 2.79 -11.76
CA ALA A 161 16.00 1.79 -10.84
C ALA A 161 14.67 1.22 -11.37
N PRO A 162 14.56 -0.13 -11.47
CA PRO A 162 13.36 -0.78 -11.99
C PRO A 162 12.18 -0.61 -11.03
N GLN A 163 10.99 -1.03 -11.45
CA GLN A 163 9.82 -1.07 -10.59
C GLN A 163 10.03 -1.96 -9.36
N ALA A 164 9.36 -1.59 -8.27
CA ALA A 164 9.29 -2.38 -7.05
C ALA A 164 8.68 -3.76 -7.32
N LEU A 165 9.31 -4.80 -6.78
CA LEU A 165 8.83 -6.18 -6.87
C LEU A 165 8.14 -6.68 -5.58
N ASN A 166 8.16 -5.86 -4.53
CA ASN A 166 7.71 -6.24 -3.19
C ASN A 166 6.58 -5.37 -2.64
N ASN A 167 6.18 -4.30 -3.34
CA ASN A 167 5.15 -3.39 -2.88
C ASN A 167 4.42 -2.69 -4.03
N ILE A 168 3.23 -2.19 -3.72
CA ILE A 168 2.48 -1.18 -4.48
C ILE A 168 2.13 -0.04 -3.54
N ARG A 169 1.72 1.09 -4.10
CA ARG A 169 1.30 2.28 -3.36
C ARG A 169 -0.13 2.63 -3.70
N PHE A 170 -0.85 3.08 -2.69
CA PHE A 170 -2.21 3.61 -2.82
C PHE A 170 -2.23 5.08 -2.47
N GLN A 171 -3.18 5.81 -3.06
CA GLN A 171 -3.52 7.19 -2.70
C GLN A 171 -5.02 7.39 -2.86
N ILE A 172 -5.62 8.27 -2.06
CA ILE A 172 -7.04 8.59 -2.12
C ILE A 172 -7.26 10.09 -2.34
N CYS A 173 -8.29 10.44 -3.11
CA CYS A 173 -8.68 11.82 -3.37
C CYS A 173 -10.18 11.92 -3.63
N ASP A 174 -10.75 13.10 -3.47
CA ASP A 174 -12.16 13.39 -3.79
C ASP A 174 -12.35 13.88 -5.24
N SER A 175 -11.26 14.17 -5.95
CA SER A 175 -11.29 14.78 -7.27
C SER A 175 -10.09 14.38 -8.14
N LEU A 176 -10.25 14.53 -9.46
CA LEU A 176 -9.17 14.43 -10.44
C LEU A 176 -8.60 15.81 -10.74
N ASN A 177 -7.37 15.84 -11.26
CA ASN A 177 -6.79 17.06 -11.81
C ASN A 177 -7.62 17.60 -12.99
N SER A 178 -7.35 18.83 -13.42
CA SER A 178 -8.08 19.47 -14.52
C SER A 178 -8.02 18.71 -15.85
N GLY A 179 -6.98 17.90 -16.06
CA GLY A 179 -6.81 17.06 -17.24
C GLY A 179 -7.53 15.71 -17.17
N GLY A 180 -8.06 15.32 -16.01
CA GLY A 180 -8.62 13.99 -15.77
C GLY A 180 -7.62 12.85 -15.88
N THR A 181 -6.31 13.14 -15.83
CA THR A 181 -5.22 12.16 -16.05
C THR A 181 -4.61 11.65 -14.76
N ASP A 182 -4.80 12.37 -13.65
CA ASP A 182 -4.29 12.00 -12.34
C ASP A 182 -5.24 12.49 -11.23
N ILE A 183 -5.02 12.03 -10.00
CA ILE A 183 -5.70 12.57 -8.81
C ILE A 183 -5.32 14.04 -8.59
N ASN A 184 -6.21 14.81 -7.95
CA ASN A 184 -6.02 16.25 -7.71
C ASN A 184 -5.06 16.55 -6.54
N ILE A 185 -3.86 15.95 -6.57
CA ILE A 185 -2.78 16.17 -5.60
C ILE A 185 -1.51 16.52 -6.38
N ASP A 186 -0.76 17.52 -5.93
CA ASP A 186 0.49 17.91 -6.59
C ASP A 186 1.48 16.72 -6.63
N SER A 187 2.13 16.51 -7.77
CA SER A 187 3.04 15.38 -7.99
C SER A 187 4.21 15.30 -6.99
N LYS A 188 4.64 16.43 -6.41
CA LYS A 188 5.67 16.44 -5.35
C LYS A 188 5.09 15.91 -4.05
N ILE A 189 3.88 16.31 -3.71
CA ILE A 189 3.16 15.82 -2.53
C ILE A 189 2.87 14.33 -2.67
N GLN A 190 2.44 13.88 -3.86
CA GLN A 190 2.16 12.46 -4.11
C GLN A 190 3.36 11.54 -3.79
N LYS A 191 4.59 11.98 -4.03
CA LYS A 191 5.81 11.20 -3.73
C LYS A 191 6.02 10.96 -2.24
N GLU A 192 5.51 11.86 -1.40
CA GLU A 192 5.64 11.79 0.05
C GLU A 192 4.37 11.24 0.72
N TYR A 193 3.20 11.60 0.19
CA TYR A 193 1.88 11.16 0.62
C TYR A 193 1.44 9.94 -0.20
N ASN A 194 1.83 8.75 0.24
CA ASN A 194 1.39 7.50 -0.34
C ASN A 194 1.34 6.37 0.70
N PHE A 195 0.49 5.39 0.43
CA PHE A 195 0.17 4.30 1.34
C PHE A 195 0.75 3.01 0.79
N ARG A 196 1.91 2.63 1.30
CA ARG A 196 2.62 1.44 0.85
C ARG A 196 1.91 0.18 1.33
N LEU A 197 1.70 -0.75 0.40
CA LEU A 197 1.24 -2.11 0.67
C LEU A 197 2.30 -3.10 0.18
N ALA A 198 3.01 -3.71 1.12
CA ALA A 198 4.15 -4.58 0.82
C ALA A 198 3.85 -6.06 1.07
N TRP A 199 4.41 -6.97 0.29
CA TRP A 199 4.26 -8.43 0.49
C TRP A 199 5.61 -9.16 0.64
N TYR A 200 6.74 -8.44 0.49
CA TYR A 200 8.07 -8.89 0.90
C TYR A 200 8.88 -7.76 1.53
N ARG A 201 9.83 -8.10 2.42
CA ARG A 201 10.79 -7.13 2.98
C ARG A 201 11.96 -6.85 2.04
N ASN A 202 12.66 -7.89 1.63
CA ASN A 202 13.88 -7.83 0.82
C ASN A 202 13.88 -8.97 -0.19
N LEU A 203 13.89 -8.67 -1.48
CA LEU A 203 13.98 -9.69 -2.53
C LEU A 203 15.42 -9.81 -3.02
N PRO A 204 16.01 -11.03 -3.05
CA PRO A 204 17.27 -11.28 -3.73
C PRO A 204 17.20 -10.88 -5.20
N SER A 205 18.31 -10.43 -5.78
CA SER A 205 18.38 -9.97 -7.18
C SER A 205 18.06 -11.05 -8.22
N THR A 206 18.13 -12.32 -7.83
CA THR A 206 17.75 -13.49 -8.64
C THR A 206 16.24 -13.60 -8.83
N ILE A 207 15.44 -13.06 -7.91
CA ILE A 207 13.99 -13.11 -7.95
C ILE A 207 13.46 -11.96 -8.81
N LYS A 208 12.56 -12.27 -9.74
CA LYS A 208 11.99 -11.33 -10.70
C LYS A 208 10.47 -11.20 -10.52
N ASP A 209 9.83 -10.56 -11.48
CA ASP A 209 8.41 -10.23 -11.52
C ASP A 209 7.46 -11.43 -11.73
N TRP A 210 7.98 -12.63 -12.01
CA TRP A 210 7.18 -13.86 -12.12
C TRP A 210 6.75 -14.42 -10.77
N LEU A 211 7.29 -13.92 -9.66
CA LEU A 211 7.04 -14.46 -8.32
C LEU A 211 5.54 -14.38 -7.97
N PRO A 212 4.95 -15.45 -7.40
CA PRO A 212 3.54 -15.44 -7.02
C PRO A 212 3.25 -14.52 -5.83
N VAL A 213 2.08 -13.88 -5.89
CA VAL A 213 1.45 -13.14 -4.81
C VAL A 213 0.02 -13.66 -4.68
N GLN A 214 -0.36 -14.05 -3.46
CA GLN A 214 -1.72 -14.45 -3.14
C GLN A 214 -2.53 -13.23 -2.72
N TYR A 215 -3.79 -13.18 -3.13
CA TYR A 215 -4.69 -12.10 -2.77
C TYR A 215 -6.03 -12.62 -2.27
N TRP A 216 -6.63 -11.86 -1.36
CA TRP A 216 -8.01 -12.00 -0.93
C TRP A 216 -8.66 -10.63 -0.96
N ILE A 217 -9.83 -10.55 -1.59
CA ILE A 217 -10.61 -9.32 -1.68
C ILE A 217 -11.99 -9.59 -1.10
N SER A 218 -12.44 -8.72 -0.22
CA SER A 218 -13.83 -8.62 0.21
C SER A 218 -14.28 -7.19 0.01
N MET A 219 -15.25 -6.96 -0.86
CA MET A 219 -15.68 -5.61 -1.21
C MET A 219 -17.19 -5.45 -1.29
N THR A 220 -17.64 -4.25 -0.97
CA THR A 220 -18.98 -3.73 -1.25
C THR A 220 -18.85 -2.56 -2.21
N LYS A 221 -19.97 -1.88 -2.48
CA LYS A 221 -19.94 -0.60 -3.19
C LYS A 221 -19.14 0.47 -2.41
N ASP A 222 -19.11 0.36 -1.09
CA ASP A 222 -18.59 1.38 -0.17
C ASP A 222 -17.15 1.14 0.27
N ALA A 223 -16.69 -0.12 0.31
CA ALA A 223 -15.37 -0.44 0.83
C ALA A 223 -14.75 -1.68 0.18
N ILE A 224 -13.41 -1.71 0.18
CA ILE A 224 -12.57 -2.82 -0.23
C ILE A 224 -11.68 -3.20 0.96
N ASN A 225 -11.71 -4.48 1.31
CA ASN A 225 -10.73 -5.12 2.16
C ASN A 225 -9.83 -6.00 1.29
N LEU A 226 -8.53 -5.74 1.32
CA LEU A 226 -7.53 -6.45 0.54
C LEU A 226 -6.49 -7.06 1.47
N ILE A 227 -6.23 -8.34 1.31
CA ILE A 227 -5.05 -9.00 1.88
C ILE A 227 -4.14 -9.39 0.72
N LEU A 228 -2.86 -9.03 0.82
CA LEU A 228 -1.80 -9.53 -0.06
C LEU A 228 -0.82 -10.36 0.77
N ARG A 229 -0.44 -11.53 0.24
CA ARG A 229 0.56 -12.39 0.85
C ARG A 229 1.61 -12.81 -0.18
N GLY A 230 2.88 -12.58 0.15
CA GLY A 230 3.99 -13.11 -0.64
C GLY A 230 4.03 -14.63 -0.60
N ASP A 231 4.46 -15.27 -1.68
CA ASP A 231 4.81 -16.69 -1.71
C ASP A 231 5.95 -17.01 -0.70
N PRO A 232 5.72 -17.93 0.26
CA PRO A 232 6.72 -18.30 1.26
C PRO A 232 7.91 -19.08 0.67
N SER A 233 7.80 -19.65 -0.53
CA SER A 233 8.88 -20.43 -1.17
C SER A 233 10.11 -19.59 -1.53
N ALA A 234 9.92 -18.29 -1.72
CA ALA A 234 11.00 -17.33 -1.96
C ALA A 234 11.70 -16.86 -0.68
N ASP A 235 11.22 -17.30 0.49
CA ASP A 235 11.80 -16.90 1.76
C ASP A 235 13.00 -17.80 2.13
N VAL A 236 14.04 -17.16 2.66
CA VAL A 236 15.27 -17.82 3.10
C VAL A 236 15.41 -17.62 4.60
N ALA A 237 15.95 -18.61 5.31
CA ALA A 237 16.18 -18.53 6.76
C ALA A 237 16.76 -17.15 7.15
N PRO A 238 16.13 -16.41 8.08
CA PRO A 238 15.24 -16.87 9.15
C PRO A 238 13.72 -16.88 8.84
N TYR A 239 13.31 -16.90 7.57
CA TYR A 239 11.89 -16.99 7.16
C TYR A 239 11.04 -15.83 7.67
N LYS A 240 11.55 -14.60 7.47
CA LYS A 240 10.88 -13.35 7.86
C LYS A 240 10.61 -12.42 6.68
N ASN A 241 10.84 -12.90 5.47
CA ASN A 241 10.81 -12.09 4.27
C ASN A 241 9.41 -11.94 3.70
N TYR A 242 8.66 -13.04 3.59
CA TYR A 242 7.29 -12.97 3.06
C TYR A 242 6.38 -12.29 4.09
N LEU A 243 5.51 -11.41 3.61
CA LEU A 243 4.60 -10.65 4.44
C LEU A 243 3.16 -10.97 4.05
N ALA A 244 2.29 -11.02 5.05
CA ALA A 244 0.85 -10.88 4.91
C ALA A 244 0.50 -9.45 5.33
N SER A 245 -0.11 -8.73 4.41
CA SER A 245 -0.40 -7.31 4.53
C SER A 245 -1.85 -7.04 4.23
N TYR A 246 -2.40 -6.06 4.94
CA TYR A 246 -3.80 -5.67 4.83
C TYR A 246 -3.92 -4.24 4.31
N ALA A 247 -4.94 -4.02 3.49
CA ALA A 247 -5.43 -2.71 3.15
C ALA A 247 -6.96 -2.64 3.30
N TYR A 248 -7.43 -1.55 3.90
CA TYR A 248 -8.82 -1.11 3.88
C TYR A 248 -8.91 0.15 3.03
N ILE A 249 -9.88 0.23 2.12
CA ILE A 249 -10.09 1.42 1.29
C ILE A 249 -11.60 1.61 1.14
N GLY A 250 -12.17 2.66 1.72
CA GLY A 250 -13.62 2.81 1.68
C GLY A 250 -14.21 3.80 2.66
N GLY A 251 -15.53 3.94 2.58
CA GLY A 251 -16.34 4.64 3.59
C GLY A 251 -16.67 3.76 4.77
N LEU A 252 -16.91 4.40 5.92
CA LEU A 252 -17.26 3.73 7.18
C LEU A 252 -18.77 3.60 7.32
N LYS A 253 -19.25 2.53 7.97
CA LYS A 253 -20.65 2.43 8.41
C LYS A 253 -20.87 3.29 9.67
N PRO A 254 -22.08 3.81 9.92
CA PRO A 254 -22.41 4.48 11.17
C PRO A 254 -22.03 3.65 12.40
N VAL A 255 -21.71 4.32 13.53
CA VAL A 255 -21.42 3.63 14.79
C VAL A 255 -22.67 2.88 15.30
N GLU A 256 -23.82 3.53 15.16
CA GLU A 256 -25.15 3.03 15.47
C GLU A 256 -26.11 3.40 14.33
N ASP A 257 -27.18 2.64 14.13
CA ASP A 257 -28.14 2.85 13.04
C ASP A 257 -28.81 4.25 13.09
N SER A 258 -28.87 4.86 14.27
CA SER A 258 -29.42 6.21 14.50
C SER A 258 -28.40 7.34 14.35
N ALA A 259 -27.10 7.01 14.23
CA ALA A 259 -26.03 8.00 14.19
C ALA A 259 -25.88 8.57 12.77
N PHE A 260 -25.64 9.88 12.69
CA PHE A 260 -25.35 10.55 11.42
C PHE A 260 -23.95 10.18 10.93
N THR A 261 -23.83 9.81 9.66
CA THR A 261 -22.54 9.72 8.96
C THR A 261 -22.12 11.07 8.42
N ASP A 262 -20.81 11.29 8.37
CA ASP A 262 -20.25 12.41 7.62
C ASP A 262 -20.29 12.08 6.12
N ASP A 263 -21.38 12.43 5.46
CA ASP A 263 -21.55 12.07 4.06
C ASP A 263 -20.61 12.82 3.12
N ILE A 264 -19.76 13.75 3.59
CA ILE A 264 -18.85 14.51 2.72
C ILE A 264 -17.46 13.90 2.69
N TYR A 265 -16.90 13.57 3.84
CA TYR A 265 -15.50 13.14 3.96
C TYR A 265 -15.35 11.70 4.49
N ASN A 266 -16.43 10.92 4.54
CA ASN A 266 -16.43 9.52 4.97
C ASN A 266 -15.86 8.58 3.90
N PHE A 267 -14.57 8.74 3.63
CA PHE A 267 -13.77 7.80 2.84
C PHE A 267 -12.35 7.83 3.37
N GLY A 268 -11.75 6.65 3.53
CA GLY A 268 -10.42 6.53 4.11
C GLY A 268 -9.69 5.29 3.66
N ILE A 269 -8.44 5.21 4.11
CA ILE A 269 -7.51 4.16 3.76
C ILE A 269 -6.57 3.82 4.92
N THR A 270 -6.26 2.54 5.04
CA THR A 270 -5.10 2.07 5.80
C THR A 270 -4.45 0.93 5.04
N THR A 271 -3.12 0.83 5.08
CA THR A 271 -2.33 -0.23 4.44
C THR A 271 -1.29 -0.81 5.41
N SER A 272 -0.54 -1.82 4.97
CA SER A 272 0.55 -2.41 5.77
C SER A 272 1.87 -2.40 4.99
N SER A 273 2.94 -2.00 5.66
CA SER A 273 4.26 -1.74 5.07
C SER A 273 5.36 -2.57 5.73
N ASP A 274 6.38 -2.90 4.93
CA ASP A 274 7.65 -3.48 5.35
C ASP A 274 8.63 -2.45 5.92
N ILE A 275 8.49 -1.18 5.52
CA ILE A 275 9.29 -0.03 5.96
C ILE A 275 8.46 0.94 6.80
N GLU A 276 9.12 1.67 7.69
CA GLU A 276 8.47 2.70 8.50
C GLU A 276 7.90 3.81 7.60
N PRO A 277 6.65 4.26 7.82
CA PRO A 277 6.10 5.34 7.03
C PRO A 277 6.85 6.66 7.29
N ASN A 278 6.84 7.55 6.29
CA ASN A 278 7.37 8.89 6.45
C ASN A 278 6.37 9.77 7.20
N TYR A 279 6.79 10.36 8.32
CA TYR A 279 6.00 11.33 9.06
C TYR A 279 6.24 12.72 8.47
N SER A 280 5.28 13.20 7.68
CA SER A 280 5.33 14.51 7.04
C SER A 280 4.28 15.45 7.63
N ASN A 281 4.45 16.77 7.41
CA ASN A 281 3.49 17.78 7.84
C ASN A 281 2.80 18.47 6.65
N LEU A 282 2.64 17.76 5.53
CA LEU A 282 2.16 18.32 4.25
C LEU A 282 0.77 18.94 4.34
N TYR A 283 -0.09 18.38 5.21
CA TYR A 283 -1.47 18.82 5.44
C TYR A 283 -1.70 19.27 6.88
N GLY A 284 -0.64 19.72 7.55
CA GLY A 284 -0.64 20.15 8.96
C GLY A 284 0.22 19.24 9.85
N GLU A 285 0.34 19.61 11.13
CA GLU A 285 1.20 18.94 12.14
C GLU A 285 0.87 17.46 12.36
N ARG A 286 -0.31 17.02 11.94
CA ARG A 286 -0.78 15.64 12.05
C ARG A 286 -1.27 15.17 10.68
N THR A 287 -0.37 15.09 9.71
CA THR A 287 -0.72 14.42 8.45
C THR A 287 -0.66 12.91 8.68
N ALA A 288 -1.72 12.20 8.29
CA ALA A 288 -1.83 10.76 8.42
C ALA A 288 -0.78 10.05 7.56
N THR A 289 -0.27 8.93 8.07
CA THR A 289 0.61 8.04 7.31
C THR A 289 -0.16 7.05 6.45
N GLY A 290 -1.41 6.74 6.83
CA GLY A 290 -2.25 5.68 6.27
C GLY A 290 -1.63 4.28 6.34
N VAL A 291 -0.55 4.09 7.11
CA VAL A 291 0.09 2.79 7.37
C VAL A 291 -0.05 2.42 8.83
N THR A 292 0.39 3.29 9.75
CA THR A 292 0.26 3.08 11.20
C THR A 292 -1.01 3.72 11.78
N ASP A 293 -1.81 4.34 10.92
CA ASP A 293 -3.08 4.98 11.21
C ASP A 293 -4.07 4.74 10.05
N VAL A 294 -5.30 5.21 10.22
CA VAL A 294 -6.31 5.29 9.17
C VAL A 294 -6.37 6.73 8.66
N CYS A 295 -6.01 6.95 7.40
CA CYS A 295 -6.09 8.25 6.75
C CYS A 295 -7.49 8.44 6.18
N MET A 296 -8.20 9.50 6.60
CA MET A 296 -9.50 9.89 6.03
C MET A 296 -9.32 11.11 5.12
N ILE A 297 -10.17 11.27 4.09
CA ILE A 297 -10.10 12.41 3.13
C ILE A 297 -9.99 13.75 3.86
N ALA A 298 -10.86 13.98 4.85
CA ALA A 298 -10.74 15.10 5.77
C ALA A 298 -11.40 14.75 7.10
N ASN A 299 -11.18 15.54 8.15
CA ASN A 299 -11.92 15.45 9.43
C ASN A 299 -13.26 16.21 9.37
N LYS A 300 -14.00 16.29 10.49
CA LYS A 300 -15.33 16.92 10.51
C LYS A 300 -15.32 18.41 10.12
N ILE A 301 -14.23 19.11 10.40
CA ILE A 301 -14.05 20.54 10.07
C ILE A 301 -13.42 20.76 8.68
N GLY A 302 -13.15 19.69 7.93
CA GLY A 302 -12.59 19.76 6.57
C GLY A 302 -11.06 19.86 6.50
N MET A 303 -10.34 19.62 7.60
CA MET A 303 -8.87 19.49 7.52
C MET A 303 -8.50 18.17 6.82
N PRO A 304 -7.72 18.22 5.73
CA PRO A 304 -7.48 17.05 4.90
C PRO A 304 -6.54 16.06 5.58
N TYR A 305 -6.74 14.77 5.29
CA TYR A 305 -5.76 13.70 5.54
C TYR A 305 -5.22 13.60 6.98
N GLN A 306 -6.10 13.77 7.97
CA GLN A 306 -5.75 13.64 9.39
C GLN A 306 -5.78 12.17 9.88
N PRO A 307 -4.92 11.78 10.83
CA PRO A 307 -4.83 10.41 11.32
C PRO A 307 -6.02 10.05 12.20
N HIS A 308 -6.54 8.86 12.00
CA HIS A 308 -7.54 8.23 12.84
C HIS A 308 -7.01 6.88 13.34
N TYR A 309 -7.52 6.42 14.48
CA TYR A 309 -7.03 5.24 15.18
C TYR A 309 -8.11 4.18 15.33
N PRO A 310 -7.74 2.89 15.31
CA PRO A 310 -8.68 1.81 15.54
C PRO A 310 -9.04 1.69 17.02
N ALA A 311 -10.33 1.60 17.31
CA ALA A 311 -10.89 1.25 18.59
C ALA A 311 -11.74 -0.01 18.46
N PHE A 312 -11.51 -0.97 19.34
CA PHE A 312 -12.20 -2.26 19.33
C PHE A 312 -12.10 -2.92 20.69
N TYR A 313 -12.93 -3.94 20.92
CA TYR A 313 -12.82 -4.74 22.12
C TYR A 313 -11.50 -5.53 22.12
N ALA A 314 -10.66 -5.30 23.13
CA ALA A 314 -9.37 -5.95 23.27
C ALA A 314 -9.18 -6.51 24.68
N THR A 315 -8.54 -7.67 24.76
CA THR A 315 -7.99 -8.24 25.99
C THR A 315 -6.59 -7.69 26.22
N ASN A 316 -6.11 -7.78 27.46
CA ASN A 316 -4.75 -7.34 27.78
C ASN A 316 -3.71 -8.09 26.92
N PRO A 317 -2.77 -7.39 26.25
CA PRO A 317 -1.75 -8.02 25.40
C PRO A 317 -0.81 -8.98 26.13
N PHE A 318 -0.63 -8.81 27.45
CA PHE A 318 0.28 -9.62 28.27
C PHE A 318 -0.43 -10.74 29.03
N MET A 319 -1.72 -10.96 28.77
CA MET A 319 -2.46 -12.08 29.36
C MET A 319 -2.03 -13.40 28.73
N ASP A 320 -1.85 -14.44 29.54
CA ASP A 320 -1.59 -15.80 29.06
C ASP A 320 -2.80 -16.33 28.29
N LYS A 321 -2.57 -16.77 27.06
CA LYS A 321 -3.59 -17.29 26.17
C LYS A 321 -3.31 -18.74 25.86
N CYS A 322 -4.31 -19.61 26.04
CA CYS A 322 -4.22 -20.97 25.55
C CYS A 322 -4.28 -20.92 24.03
N ASN A 323 -3.26 -21.44 23.35
CA ASN A 323 -3.18 -21.45 21.88
C ASN A 323 -3.82 -22.68 21.23
N VAL A 324 -4.31 -23.63 22.03
CA VAL A 324 -4.81 -24.93 21.53
C VAL A 324 -6.33 -24.96 21.48
N GLU A 325 -7.00 -24.26 22.40
CA GLU A 325 -8.46 -24.22 22.52
C GLU A 325 -8.91 -22.77 22.64
N GLY A 326 -10.17 -22.49 22.28
CA GLY A 326 -10.81 -21.20 22.56
C GLY A 326 -11.05 -21.00 24.06
N SER A 327 -12.10 -20.26 24.42
CA SER A 327 -12.49 -20.16 25.83
C SER A 327 -12.83 -21.54 26.39
N ARG A 328 -12.13 -21.95 27.46
CA ARG A 328 -12.37 -23.22 28.16
C ARG A 328 -13.67 -23.24 28.95
N TRP A 329 -14.23 -22.08 29.25
CA TRP A 329 -15.41 -21.97 30.10
C TRP A 329 -16.71 -22.25 29.32
N ASP A 330 -16.81 -21.72 28.11
CA ASP A 330 -18.00 -21.84 27.26
C ASP A 330 -17.77 -22.74 26.04
N HIS A 331 -16.56 -23.26 25.86
CA HIS A 331 -16.14 -24.05 24.69
C HIS A 331 -16.52 -23.37 23.36
N LYS A 332 -16.65 -22.03 23.34
CA LYS A 332 -17.11 -21.23 22.20
C LYS A 332 -16.05 -20.24 21.73
N LYS A 333 -16.33 -19.75 20.51
CA LYS A 333 -15.39 -19.16 19.55
C LYS A 333 -14.72 -17.88 20.05
N HIS A 334 -13.50 -17.69 19.58
CA HIS A 334 -12.69 -16.48 19.70
C HIS A 334 -13.52 -15.21 19.51
N GLN A 335 -13.31 -14.25 20.40
CA GLN A 335 -14.01 -12.98 20.34
C GLN A 335 -13.38 -12.09 19.26
N PHE A 336 -14.15 -11.82 18.22
CA PHE A 336 -13.85 -10.85 17.19
C PHE A 336 -14.81 -9.66 17.34
N SER A 337 -14.30 -8.45 17.11
CA SER A 337 -15.00 -7.18 17.27
C SER A 337 -15.00 -6.42 15.95
N ASP A 338 -16.05 -5.62 15.73
CA ASP A 338 -16.00 -4.53 14.76
C ASP A 338 -14.82 -3.60 15.09
N ILE A 339 -14.27 -2.96 14.04
CA ILE A 339 -13.23 -1.93 14.17
C ILE A 339 -13.90 -0.57 14.04
N THR A 340 -13.97 0.18 15.14
CA THR A 340 -14.41 1.59 15.14
C THR A 340 -13.22 2.48 14.82
N VAL A 341 -13.40 3.44 13.92
CA VAL A 341 -12.37 4.43 13.57
C VAL A 341 -12.62 5.69 14.39
N VAL A 342 -11.59 6.16 15.09
CA VAL A 342 -11.68 7.25 16.06
C VAL A 342 -10.70 8.36 15.70
N HIS A 343 -11.19 9.60 15.62
CA HIS A 343 -10.34 10.78 15.53
C HIS A 343 -9.97 11.26 16.94
N PRO A 344 -8.72 11.69 17.23
CA PRO A 344 -8.35 12.16 18.56
C PRO A 344 -9.18 13.34 19.11
N VAL A 345 -9.78 14.14 18.22
CA VAL A 345 -10.59 15.31 18.58
C VAL A 345 -12.08 15.10 18.29
N ASP A 346 -12.40 14.46 17.16
CA ASP A 346 -13.79 14.32 16.69
C ASP A 346 -14.44 13.05 17.26
N MET A 347 -13.66 12.21 17.94
CA MET A 347 -14.05 10.93 18.52
C MET A 347 -14.53 9.93 17.48
N GLU A 348 -15.47 9.04 17.83
CA GLU A 348 -15.91 7.93 17.00
C GLU A 348 -16.54 8.43 15.69
N ARG A 349 -15.99 7.95 14.57
CA ARG A 349 -16.43 8.37 13.24
C ARG A 349 -17.34 7.37 12.56
N GLY A 350 -17.09 6.08 12.79
CA GLY A 350 -17.79 4.99 12.15
C GLY A 350 -17.04 3.68 12.30
N LYS A 351 -17.61 2.60 11.78
CA LYS A 351 -17.00 1.27 11.80
C LYS A 351 -16.53 0.87 10.40
N MET A 352 -15.44 0.12 10.34
CA MET A 352 -15.01 -0.49 9.07
C MET A 352 -16.03 -1.53 8.61
N ILE A 353 -16.18 -1.68 7.30
CA ILE A 353 -17.18 -2.56 6.67
C ILE A 353 -16.53 -3.92 6.34
N ASN A 354 -17.25 -5.02 6.61
CA ASN A 354 -16.83 -6.39 6.26
C ASN A 354 -15.47 -6.83 6.80
N VAL A 355 -15.07 -6.28 7.93
CA VAL A 355 -13.83 -6.63 8.62
C VAL A 355 -14.01 -6.64 10.12
N LEU A 356 -13.40 -7.63 10.75
CA LEU A 356 -13.34 -7.79 12.20
C LEU A 356 -11.89 -7.87 12.65
N VAL A 357 -11.67 -7.56 13.92
CA VAL A 357 -10.39 -7.70 14.60
C VAL A 357 -10.55 -8.59 15.82
N GLY A 358 -9.59 -9.46 16.08
CA GLY A 358 -9.69 -10.43 17.17
C GLY A 358 -8.37 -11.07 17.51
N ASP A 359 -8.41 -11.98 18.48
CA ASP A 359 -7.23 -12.65 18.97
C ASP A 359 -6.61 -13.57 17.91
N ALA A 360 -5.28 -13.61 17.88
CA ALA A 360 -4.54 -14.52 17.01
C ALA A 360 -4.44 -15.95 17.56
N SER A 361 -4.82 -16.20 18.82
CA SER A 361 -4.77 -17.53 19.43
C SER A 361 -5.71 -18.54 18.76
N SER A 362 -5.37 -19.82 18.86
CA SER A 362 -6.17 -21.03 18.60
C SER A 362 -7.03 -21.10 17.32
N ILE A 363 -6.71 -20.31 16.30
CA ILE A 363 -7.22 -20.43 14.92
C ILE A 363 -6.02 -20.28 13.98
N PHE A 364 -5.90 -21.11 12.96
CA PHE A 364 -4.79 -20.98 12.02
C PHE A 364 -4.99 -19.82 11.04
N ASP A 365 -3.88 -19.35 10.47
CA ASP A 365 -3.92 -18.32 9.43
C ASP A 365 -4.63 -18.87 8.18
N GLY A 366 -5.60 -18.13 7.65
CA GLY A 366 -6.42 -18.57 6.52
C GLY A 366 -7.63 -19.44 6.88
N ASP A 367 -7.86 -19.75 8.16
CA ASP A 367 -9.08 -20.47 8.55
C ASP A 367 -10.32 -19.58 8.53
N LYS A 368 -11.48 -20.21 8.35
CA LYS A 368 -12.78 -19.54 8.38
C LYS A 368 -13.37 -19.48 9.79
N LEU A 369 -13.89 -18.31 10.13
CA LEU A 369 -14.68 -18.01 11.31
C LEU A 369 -16.14 -17.95 10.89
N ILE A 370 -16.99 -18.70 11.60
CA ILE A 370 -18.42 -18.74 11.31
C ILE A 370 -19.15 -18.11 12.50
N TYR A 371 -19.83 -16.99 12.26
CA TYR A 371 -20.69 -16.33 13.22
C TYR A 371 -22.13 -16.79 13.01
N MET A 372 -22.88 -17.02 14.11
CA MET A 372 -24.28 -17.49 14.07
C MET A 372 -24.52 -18.67 13.09
N LYS A 373 -23.67 -19.72 13.21
CA LYS A 373 -23.71 -20.91 12.37
C LYS A 373 -25.13 -21.51 12.31
N ASP A 374 -25.56 -21.92 11.13
CA ASP A 374 -26.83 -22.61 10.89
C ASP A 374 -28.06 -21.72 11.20
N THR A 375 -27.91 -20.40 11.09
CA THR A 375 -29.00 -19.41 11.18
C THR A 375 -29.10 -18.57 9.91
N ASP A 376 -30.24 -17.90 9.71
CA ASP A 376 -30.44 -16.97 8.58
C ASP A 376 -29.50 -15.74 8.62
N SER A 377 -28.80 -15.53 9.74
CA SER A 377 -27.81 -14.46 9.93
C SER A 377 -26.37 -14.99 10.01
N GLU A 378 -26.11 -16.14 9.40
CA GLU A 378 -24.77 -16.72 9.36
C GLU A 378 -23.80 -15.81 8.58
N GLU A 379 -22.71 -15.41 9.22
CA GLU A 379 -21.64 -14.65 8.59
C GLU A 379 -20.34 -15.45 8.62
N ASN A 380 -19.63 -15.45 7.49
CA ASN A 380 -18.37 -16.16 7.35
C ASN A 380 -17.25 -15.14 7.17
N TYR A 381 -16.15 -15.30 7.90
CA TYR A 381 -14.97 -14.46 7.81
C TYR A 381 -13.72 -15.32 7.65
N LYS A 382 -12.70 -14.85 6.95
CA LYS A 382 -11.41 -15.54 6.83
C LYS A 382 -10.36 -14.77 7.62
N LYS A 383 -9.67 -15.46 8.54
CA LYS A 383 -8.69 -14.87 9.45
C LYS A 383 -7.32 -14.72 8.79
N PHE A 384 -6.66 -13.60 9.05
CA PHE A 384 -5.30 -13.28 8.61
C PHE A 384 -4.49 -12.64 9.74
N LYS A 385 -3.35 -13.24 10.06
CA LYS A 385 -2.31 -12.62 10.89
C LYS A 385 -1.47 -11.70 10.01
N ILE A 386 -1.53 -10.40 10.29
CA ILE A 386 -0.72 -9.41 9.57
C ILE A 386 0.72 -9.51 10.05
N THR A 387 1.65 -9.83 9.15
CA THR A 387 3.08 -9.99 9.47
C THR A 387 3.92 -8.81 9.00
N ALA A 388 3.33 -7.91 8.22
CA ALA A 388 3.93 -6.61 7.94
C ALA A 388 4.19 -5.83 9.24
N PRO A 389 5.43 -5.37 9.45
CA PRO A 389 5.85 -4.76 10.71
C PRO A 389 5.14 -3.45 11.04
N PHE A 390 4.75 -2.68 10.00
CA PHE A 390 4.04 -1.42 10.16
C PHE A 390 2.62 -1.57 9.61
N ASN A 391 1.63 -1.41 10.47
CA ASN A 391 0.21 -1.47 10.17
C ASN A 391 -0.59 -0.72 11.26
N PHE A 392 -1.86 -0.43 11.00
CA PHE A 392 -2.67 0.39 11.90
C PHE A 392 -2.94 -0.24 13.28
N LEU A 393 -2.81 -1.57 13.42
CA LEU A 393 -2.93 -2.22 14.72
C LEU A 393 -1.75 -1.89 15.65
N ASN A 394 -0.61 -1.43 15.12
CA ASN A 394 0.52 -1.01 15.96
C ASN A 394 0.17 0.15 16.91
N ASN A 395 -0.80 0.98 16.52
CA ASN A 395 -1.33 2.09 17.33
C ASN A 395 -2.73 1.78 17.91
N SER A 396 -3.03 0.49 18.11
CA SER A 396 -4.30 0.05 18.70
C SER A 396 -4.14 -0.37 20.17
N ALA A 397 -5.27 -0.67 20.83
CA ALA A 397 -5.29 -1.19 22.20
C ALA A 397 -4.55 -2.54 22.36
N ASN A 398 -4.43 -3.34 21.28
CA ASN A 398 -3.66 -4.58 21.31
C ASN A 398 -3.00 -4.88 19.96
N ILE A 399 -1.68 -4.69 19.92
CA ILE A 399 -0.85 -4.82 18.71
C ILE A 399 -0.70 -6.26 18.18
N ASN A 400 -1.06 -7.28 18.98
CA ASN A 400 -0.88 -8.69 18.61
C ASN A 400 -2.13 -9.31 17.97
N TYR A 401 -3.16 -8.50 17.72
CA TYR A 401 -4.42 -8.96 17.15
C TYR A 401 -4.28 -9.25 15.65
N CYS A 402 -5.27 -9.99 15.13
CA CYS A 402 -5.37 -10.36 13.74
C CYS A 402 -6.63 -9.76 13.11
N ILE A 403 -6.68 -9.78 11.78
CA ILE A 403 -7.80 -9.26 11.00
C ILE A 403 -8.58 -10.44 10.42
N ALA A 404 -9.89 -10.31 10.31
CA ALA A 404 -10.72 -11.25 9.58
C ALA A 404 -11.64 -10.51 8.60
N ILE A 405 -11.59 -10.86 7.33
CA ILE A 405 -12.40 -10.22 6.28
C ILE A 405 -13.56 -11.12 5.88
N ARG A 406 -14.71 -10.53 5.53
CA ARG A 406 -15.93 -11.28 5.20
C ARG A 406 -15.73 -12.12 3.94
N CYS A 407 -16.14 -13.39 3.96
CA CYS A 407 -16.00 -14.33 2.85
C CYS A 407 -17.28 -15.12 2.61
N TYR A 408 -17.42 -15.74 1.44
CA TYR A 408 -18.56 -16.62 1.19
C TYR A 408 -18.54 -17.87 2.08
N LYS A 409 -19.74 -18.36 2.38
CA LYS A 409 -19.93 -19.70 2.94
C LYS A 409 -19.26 -20.72 2.01
N THR A 410 -18.55 -21.68 2.59
CA THR A 410 -18.03 -22.80 1.79
C THR A 410 -19.23 -23.58 1.27
N SER A 411 -19.38 -23.71 -0.05
CA SER A 411 -20.30 -24.67 -0.63
C SER A 411 -19.89 -26.07 -0.17
N GLU A 412 -20.80 -26.78 0.49
CA GLU A 412 -20.61 -28.17 0.92
C GLU A 412 -20.37 -29.12 -0.25
#